data_AF-A0A7I7R492-F1
#
_entry.id   AF-A0A7I7R492-F1
#
_cell.length_a   1.000
_cell.length_b   1.000
_cell.length_c   1.000
_cell.angle_alpha   90.00
_cell.angle_beta   90.00
_cell.angle_gamma   90.00
#
_symmetry.space_group_name_H-M   'P 1'
#
loop_
_entity.id
_entity.type
_entity.pdbx_description
1 polymer ?
#
loop_
_entity_poly.entity_id
_entity_poly.type
_entity_poly.pdbx_seq_one_letter_code
_entity_poly.pdbx_strand_id
1 'polypeptide(L)'
;MITETRSDTAGAAAKRRRRPRYLTSALILAAIVAAYASSLFGVHTLQRSDSPLPPLDLSAVNPEDTIVQVRLHELNPVANRLAVDILVHPGESLYDKRFDVLNTELAVRLYPPNDLGDFHFPAGDAPARVSTTIEAYGAPGNWPFDSYTTEELSADVFVGTGETRKRIPARVEVTGALDGWDASVARVHDASRTRNQRGDADAAVMVKIQRARGPLIFDLGICLVLISLPTLALVVAVPMAMGRRKFLPPFATWYAANLFAIIPLRNILPGAPPPGSWIDQAIVQWVLIALAAAMGLFIYAWVRQGDD
;
A
#
# COMPACT_ATOMS: atom_id res chain seq x y z
N MET A 1 -80.00 54.13 0.93
CA MET A 1 -79.76 53.28 2.12
C MET A 1 -79.44 51.88 1.60
N ILE A 2 -78.24 51.70 1.06
CA ILE A 2 -77.12 50.94 1.64
C ILE A 2 -77.48 49.48 1.91
N THR A 3 -76.94 48.58 1.09
CA THR A 3 -76.58 47.23 1.53
C THR A 3 -75.28 46.85 0.83
N GLU A 4 -74.17 47.02 1.55
CA GLU A 4 -72.86 46.46 1.20
C GLU A 4 -72.94 44.93 1.17
N THR A 5 -72.59 44.33 0.04
CA THR A 5 -72.16 42.93 -0.03
C THR A 5 -70.64 42.89 0.07
N ARG A 6 -70.19 42.57 1.29
CA ARG A 6 -68.79 42.29 1.66
C ARG A 6 -68.26 41.12 0.82
N SER A 7 -67.19 41.36 0.07
CA SER A 7 -66.43 40.33 -0.62
C SER A 7 -65.49 39.63 0.35
N ASP A 8 -65.80 38.38 0.69
CA ASP A 8 -64.87 37.49 1.37
C ASP A 8 -63.79 37.02 0.37
N THR A 9 -62.68 37.74 0.34
CA THR A 9 -61.43 37.22 -0.25
C THR A 9 -60.73 36.36 0.78
N ALA A 10 -60.99 35.06 0.71
CA ALA A 10 -60.28 34.04 1.46
C ALA A 10 -58.79 34.07 1.10
N GLY A 11 -57.97 34.63 2.00
CA GLY A 11 -56.52 34.48 1.95
C GLY A 11 -56.12 33.03 2.19
N ALA A 12 -55.88 32.28 1.12
CA ALA A 12 -55.22 30.98 1.19
C ALA A 12 -53.73 31.19 1.50
N ALA A 13 -53.41 31.35 2.78
CA ALA A 13 -52.05 31.30 3.27
C ALA A 13 -51.48 29.89 3.06
N ALA A 14 -50.68 29.72 2.01
CA ALA A 14 -49.94 28.49 1.75
C ALA A 14 -49.01 28.19 2.94
N LYS A 15 -49.39 27.22 3.79
CA LYS A 15 -48.55 26.67 4.86
C LYS A 15 -47.27 26.10 4.24
N ARG A 16 -46.19 26.89 4.27
CA ARG A 16 -44.84 26.45 3.92
C ARG A 16 -44.45 25.32 4.88
N ARG A 17 -44.60 24.07 4.44
CA ARG A 17 -44.21 22.85 5.19
C ARG A 17 -42.73 22.95 5.55
N ARG A 18 -42.41 23.37 6.77
CA ARG A 18 -41.07 23.27 7.34
C ARG A 18 -40.77 21.78 7.51
N ARG A 19 -39.96 21.20 6.62
CA ARG A 19 -39.44 19.84 6.83
C ARG A 19 -38.74 19.77 8.19
N PRO A 20 -38.97 18.74 9.02
CA PRO A 20 -38.39 18.68 10.36
C PRO A 20 -36.87 18.59 10.26
N ARG A 21 -36.17 19.60 10.78
CA ARG A 21 -34.68 19.63 10.81
C ARG A 21 -34.07 18.44 11.55
N TYR A 22 -34.83 17.82 12.46
CA TYR A 22 -34.45 16.60 13.17
C TYR A 22 -34.33 15.37 12.25
N LEU A 23 -35.17 15.27 11.21
CA LEU A 23 -35.06 14.17 10.22
C LEU A 23 -33.78 14.30 9.41
N THR A 24 -33.39 15.51 9.01
CA THR A 24 -32.12 15.73 8.30
C THR A 24 -30.92 15.42 9.18
N SER A 25 -30.92 15.82 10.45
CA SER A 25 -29.82 15.50 11.38
C SER A 25 -29.72 14.01 11.68
N ALA A 26 -30.85 13.32 11.89
CA ALA A 26 -30.88 11.88 12.10
C ALA A 26 -30.40 11.12 10.85
N LEU A 27 -30.74 11.59 9.65
CA LEU A 27 -30.31 10.98 8.40
C LEU A 27 -28.81 11.17 8.14
N ILE A 28 -28.25 12.33 8.50
CA ILE A 28 -26.79 12.57 8.46
C ILE A 28 -26.08 11.64 9.46
N LEU A 29 -26.58 11.54 10.70
CA LEU A 29 -25.99 10.66 11.70
C LEU A 29 -26.05 9.20 11.26
N ALA A 30 -27.19 8.75 10.72
CA ALA A 30 -27.33 7.41 10.18
C ALA A 30 -26.35 7.15 9.01
N ALA A 31 -26.15 8.14 8.14
CA ALA A 31 -25.18 8.04 7.05
C ALA A 31 -23.73 7.93 7.56
N ILE A 32 -23.37 8.68 8.61
CA ILE A 32 -22.04 8.60 9.25
C ILE A 32 -21.84 7.23 9.90
N VAL A 33 -22.83 6.76 10.67
CA VAL A 33 -22.77 5.44 11.34
C VAL A 33 -22.70 4.33 10.31
N ALA A 34 -23.48 4.40 9.23
CA ALA A 34 -23.43 3.45 8.14
C ALA A 34 -22.06 3.45 7.44
N ALA A 35 -21.52 4.64 7.11
CA ALA A 35 -20.20 4.76 6.51
C ALA A 35 -19.10 4.18 7.42
N TYR A 36 -19.18 4.43 8.73
CA TYR A 36 -18.25 3.88 9.71
C TYR A 36 -18.36 2.35 9.83
N ALA A 37 -19.58 1.82 9.93
CA ALA A 37 -19.81 0.37 9.99
C ALA A 37 -19.37 -0.33 8.69
N SER A 38 -19.63 0.27 7.53
CA SER A 38 -19.15 -0.22 6.23
C SER A 38 -17.63 -0.20 6.14
N SER A 39 -16.98 0.85 6.66
CA SER A 39 -15.52 0.93 6.72
C SER A 39 -14.94 -0.19 7.60
N LEU A 40 -15.48 -0.40 8.81
CA LEU A 40 -15.05 -1.46 9.72
C LEU A 40 -15.26 -2.86 9.10
N PHE A 41 -16.42 -3.08 8.47
CA PHE A 41 -16.71 -4.34 7.80
C PHE A 41 -15.76 -4.60 6.63
N GLY A 42 -15.48 -3.58 5.83
CA GLY A 42 -14.52 -3.66 4.74
C GLY A 42 -13.12 -3.99 5.23
N VAL A 43 -12.64 -3.33 6.28
CA VAL A 43 -11.32 -3.60 6.88
C VAL A 43 -11.26 -5.03 7.40
N HIS A 44 -12.25 -5.47 8.19
CA HIS A 44 -12.26 -6.81 8.77
C HIS A 44 -12.31 -7.94 7.72
N THR A 45 -12.99 -7.70 6.59
CA THR A 45 -13.08 -8.69 5.51
C THR A 45 -11.83 -8.74 4.65
N LEU A 46 -11.23 -7.58 4.33
CA LEU A 46 -10.03 -7.52 3.47
C LEU A 46 -8.75 -7.92 4.22
N GLN A 47 -8.62 -7.64 5.52
CA GLN A 47 -7.47 -8.06 6.34
C GLN A 47 -7.24 -9.57 6.37
N ARG A 48 -8.26 -10.39 6.07
CA ARG A 48 -8.07 -11.86 5.94
C ARG A 48 -7.32 -12.27 4.68
N SER A 49 -7.14 -11.36 3.73
CA SER A 49 -6.44 -11.65 2.46
C SER A 49 -4.92 -11.60 2.61
N ASP A 50 -4.41 -10.97 3.67
CA ASP A 50 -2.98 -10.76 3.95
C ASP A 50 -2.34 -12.02 4.54
N SER A 51 -2.57 -13.17 3.91
CA SER A 51 -2.05 -14.45 4.42
C SER A 51 -0.54 -14.53 4.16
N PRO A 52 0.28 -14.75 5.21
CA PRO A 52 1.72 -14.93 5.04
C PRO A 52 1.99 -16.09 4.08
N LEU A 53 3.13 -16.03 3.39
CA LEU A 53 3.58 -17.18 2.60
C LEU A 53 3.67 -18.41 3.51
N PRO A 54 3.36 -19.61 2.98
CA PRO A 54 3.36 -20.83 3.79
C PRO A 54 4.70 -20.97 4.52
N PRO A 55 4.69 -21.46 5.78
CA PRO A 55 5.92 -21.68 6.51
C PRO A 55 6.79 -22.70 5.77
N LEU A 56 8.11 -22.61 5.98
CA LEU A 56 9.05 -23.56 5.42
C LEU A 56 8.73 -24.96 5.96
N ASP A 57 8.34 -25.88 5.09
CA ASP A 57 8.14 -27.29 5.44
C ASP A 57 9.36 -28.11 5.00
N LEU A 58 10.28 -28.29 5.94
CA LEU A 58 11.48 -29.12 5.74
C LEU A 58 11.14 -30.61 5.61
N SER A 59 9.95 -31.04 6.06
CA SER A 59 9.51 -32.44 6.05
C SER A 59 9.08 -32.91 4.66
N ALA A 60 8.69 -31.98 3.79
CA ALA A 60 8.25 -32.24 2.43
C ALA A 60 9.41 -32.37 1.42
N VAL A 61 10.66 -32.20 1.86
CA VAL A 61 11.86 -32.19 1.02
C VAL A 61 12.78 -33.34 1.43
N ASN A 62 13.63 -33.84 0.51
CA ASN A 62 14.56 -34.91 0.87
C ASN A 62 15.55 -34.39 1.92
N PRO A 63 15.86 -35.16 2.98
CA PRO A 63 16.78 -34.71 4.03
C PRO A 63 18.20 -34.41 3.56
N GLU A 64 18.62 -34.96 2.42
CA GLU A 64 19.95 -34.72 1.84
C GLU A 64 20.01 -33.43 1.00
N ASP A 65 18.85 -32.84 0.64
CA ASP A 65 18.81 -31.64 -0.17
C ASP A 65 19.13 -30.41 0.68
N THR A 66 19.98 -29.53 0.16
CA THR A 66 20.26 -28.24 0.82
C THR A 66 19.22 -27.22 0.37
N ILE A 67 18.59 -26.55 1.33
CA ILE A 67 17.55 -25.55 1.09
C ILE A 67 18.08 -24.18 1.47
N VAL A 68 17.94 -23.22 0.56
CA VAL A 68 18.21 -21.81 0.84
C VAL A 68 16.86 -21.12 1.07
N GLN A 69 16.60 -20.80 2.33
CA GLN A 69 15.42 -20.05 2.71
C GLN A 69 15.65 -18.56 2.44
N VAL A 70 14.78 -17.97 1.63
CA VAL A 70 14.72 -16.53 1.38
C VAL A 70 13.49 -16.00 2.10
N ARG A 71 13.69 -15.33 3.22
CA ARG A 71 12.60 -14.74 3.98
C ARG A 71 12.40 -13.28 3.56
N LEU A 72 11.18 -12.94 3.15
CA LEU A 72 10.82 -11.56 2.81
C LEU A 72 10.79 -10.71 4.09
N HIS A 73 11.40 -9.52 4.04
CA HIS A 73 11.47 -8.60 5.18
C HIS A 73 10.76 -7.27 4.91
N GLU A 74 11.23 -6.52 3.92
CA GLU A 74 10.70 -5.19 3.61
C GLU A 74 10.88 -4.85 2.12
N LEU A 75 9.91 -4.18 1.51
CA LEU A 75 10.02 -3.66 0.14
C LEU A 75 10.15 -2.13 0.18
N ASN A 76 11.23 -1.60 -0.40
CA ASN A 76 11.38 -0.18 -0.70
C ASN A 76 10.92 0.10 -2.15
N PRO A 77 9.72 0.68 -2.35
CA PRO A 77 9.12 0.82 -3.67
C PRO A 77 9.77 1.91 -4.52
N VAL A 78 10.40 2.91 -3.88
CA VAL A 78 11.09 4.02 -4.57
C VAL A 78 12.45 3.57 -5.08
N ALA A 79 13.15 2.77 -4.29
CA ALA A 79 14.47 2.23 -4.65
C ALA A 79 14.38 0.96 -5.49
N ASN A 80 13.19 0.36 -5.66
CA ASN A 80 13.01 -0.95 -6.29
C ASN A 80 13.87 -2.04 -5.63
N ARG A 81 13.95 -2.01 -4.29
CA ARG A 81 14.76 -2.93 -3.49
C ARG A 81 13.91 -3.73 -2.53
N LEU A 82 14.04 -5.05 -2.58
CA LEU A 82 13.43 -5.97 -1.63
C LEU A 82 14.51 -6.45 -0.66
N ALA A 83 14.35 -6.10 0.62
CA ALA A 83 15.15 -6.63 1.70
C ALA A 83 14.68 -8.06 2.03
N VAL A 84 15.64 -8.98 2.06
CA VAL A 84 15.43 -10.40 2.33
C VAL A 84 16.46 -10.91 3.32
N ASP A 85 16.05 -11.85 4.17
CA ASP A 85 16.95 -12.59 5.03
C ASP A 85 17.21 -13.97 4.44
N ILE A 86 18.49 -14.31 4.32
CA ILE A 86 18.95 -15.58 3.78
C ILE A 86 19.35 -16.50 4.92
N LEU A 87 18.85 -17.72 4.91
CA LEU A 87 19.24 -18.77 5.84
C LEU A 87 19.43 -20.08 5.07
N VAL A 88 20.59 -20.71 5.25
CA VAL A 88 20.84 -22.04 4.67
C VAL A 88 20.40 -23.12 5.65
N HIS A 89 19.62 -24.08 5.14
CA HIS A 89 19.29 -25.33 5.80
C HIS A 89 20.11 -26.42 5.10
N PRO A 90 21.27 -26.80 5.66
CA PRO A 90 22.16 -27.79 5.06
C PRO A 90 21.52 -29.19 5.04
N GLY A 91 21.86 -30.00 4.04
CA GLY A 91 21.52 -31.43 4.04
C GLY A 91 22.20 -32.18 5.19
N GLU A 92 21.66 -33.34 5.59
CA GLU A 92 22.11 -34.07 6.79
C GLU A 92 23.62 -34.35 6.83
N SER A 93 24.24 -34.63 5.68
CA SER A 93 25.68 -34.89 5.58
C SER A 93 26.58 -33.68 5.89
N LEU A 94 26.06 -32.46 5.75
CA LEU A 94 26.79 -31.20 5.94
C LEU A 94 26.58 -30.60 7.34
N TYR A 95 25.81 -31.25 8.20
CA TYR A 95 25.35 -30.72 9.48
C TYR A 95 25.53 -31.70 10.65
N ASP A 96 26.10 -31.24 11.76
CA ASP A 96 26.14 -32.01 13.01
C ASP A 96 24.93 -31.69 13.88
N LYS A 97 23.92 -32.57 13.83
CA LYS A 97 22.70 -32.47 14.65
C LYS A 97 22.96 -32.49 16.17
N ARG A 98 24.11 -32.98 16.63
CA ARG A 98 24.42 -33.05 18.07
C ARG A 98 24.80 -31.69 18.64
N PHE A 99 25.48 -30.88 17.84
CA PHE A 99 25.99 -29.57 18.25
C PHE A 99 25.27 -28.41 17.56
N ASP A 100 24.38 -28.69 16.61
CA ASP A 100 23.59 -27.70 15.85
C ASP A 100 24.47 -26.85 14.90
N VAL A 101 25.57 -27.41 14.40
CA VAL A 101 26.61 -26.67 13.64
C VAL A 101 26.96 -27.32 12.31
N LEU A 102 27.55 -26.53 11.42
CA LEU A 102 28.05 -26.99 10.12
C LEU A 102 29.31 -27.86 10.25
N ASN A 103 29.34 -28.98 9.53
CA ASN A 103 30.53 -29.85 9.44
C ASN A 103 31.62 -29.27 8.54
N THR A 104 31.25 -28.34 7.66
CA THR A 104 32.12 -27.79 6.62
C THR A 104 31.62 -26.41 6.24
N GLU A 105 32.54 -25.54 5.82
CA GLU A 105 32.19 -24.20 5.38
C GLU A 105 31.30 -24.26 4.13
N LEU A 106 30.22 -23.48 4.17
CA LEU A 106 29.32 -23.30 3.04
C LEU A 106 29.39 -21.86 2.55
N ALA A 107 29.40 -21.66 1.24
CA ALA A 107 29.18 -20.35 0.64
C ALA A 107 27.92 -20.39 -0.23
N VAL A 108 26.94 -19.55 0.08
CA VAL A 108 25.69 -19.43 -0.68
C VAL A 108 25.84 -18.26 -1.66
N ARG A 109 25.62 -18.54 -2.94
CA ARG A 109 25.55 -17.52 -3.98
C ARG A 109 24.12 -17.42 -4.51
N LEU A 110 23.58 -16.22 -4.51
CA LEU A 110 22.26 -15.93 -5.09
C LEU A 110 22.37 -15.45 -6.53
N TYR A 111 21.33 -15.76 -7.30
CA TYR A 111 21.10 -15.29 -8.64
C TYR A 111 19.67 -14.73 -8.72
N PRO A 112 19.45 -13.51 -9.23
CA PRO A 112 20.47 -12.53 -9.61
C PRO A 112 21.40 -12.12 -8.45
N PRO A 113 22.58 -11.55 -8.76
CA PRO A 113 23.54 -11.12 -7.74
C PRO A 113 22.92 -10.12 -6.76
N ASN A 114 23.23 -10.29 -5.49
CA ASN A 114 22.85 -9.36 -4.43
C ASN A 114 23.99 -8.36 -4.13
N ASP A 115 23.70 -7.35 -3.31
CA ASP A 115 24.67 -6.27 -3.03
C ASP A 115 25.88 -6.70 -2.16
N LEU A 116 25.84 -7.89 -1.54
CA LEU A 116 26.87 -8.42 -0.64
C LEU A 116 27.72 -9.55 -1.26
N GLY A 117 27.32 -10.10 -2.40
CA GLY A 117 28.03 -11.22 -3.05
C GLY A 117 27.72 -12.57 -2.39
N ASP A 118 28.77 -13.36 -2.12
CA ASP A 118 28.63 -14.71 -1.55
C ASP A 118 28.45 -14.64 -0.03
N PHE A 119 27.47 -15.37 0.51
CA PHE A 119 27.25 -15.49 1.94
C PHE A 119 28.06 -16.66 2.49
N HIS A 120 28.99 -16.38 3.39
CA HIS A 120 29.86 -17.38 4.00
C HIS A 120 29.29 -17.85 5.34
N PHE A 121 29.25 -19.17 5.51
CA PHE A 121 28.82 -19.87 6.72
C PHE A 121 29.97 -20.77 7.20
N PRO A 122 30.73 -20.36 8.23
CA PRO A 122 31.90 -21.08 8.70
C PRO A 122 31.57 -22.48 9.23
N ALA A 123 32.53 -23.41 9.12
CA ALA A 123 32.46 -24.70 9.79
C ALA A 123 32.51 -24.53 11.32
N GLY A 124 31.76 -25.33 12.05
CA GLY A 124 31.67 -25.26 13.52
C GLY A 124 30.70 -24.22 14.05
N ASP A 125 30.11 -23.40 13.18
CA ASP A 125 29.07 -22.43 13.53
C ASP A 125 27.69 -22.92 13.08
N ALA A 126 26.65 -22.49 13.80
CA ALA A 126 25.27 -22.66 13.38
C ALA A 126 24.95 -21.69 12.23
N PRO A 127 24.20 -22.10 11.18
CA PRO A 127 23.77 -21.19 10.13
C PRO A 127 23.02 -19.97 10.68
N ALA A 128 23.57 -18.77 10.47
CA ALA A 128 22.98 -17.52 10.91
C ALA A 128 22.20 -16.84 9.78
N ARG A 129 21.18 -16.03 10.10
CA ARG A 129 20.48 -15.25 9.07
C ARG A 129 21.37 -14.11 8.60
N VAL A 130 21.46 -13.95 7.28
CA VAL A 130 22.18 -12.83 6.66
C VAL A 130 21.20 -12.01 5.83
N SER A 131 21.04 -10.73 6.19
CA SER A 131 20.18 -9.81 5.47
C SER A 131 20.88 -9.26 4.24
N THR A 132 20.18 -9.24 3.11
CA THR A 132 20.65 -8.64 1.86
C THR A 132 19.49 -7.97 1.13
N THR A 133 19.82 -7.26 0.06
CA THR A 133 18.85 -6.62 -0.82
C THR A 133 18.94 -7.20 -2.22
N ILE A 134 17.77 -7.49 -2.79
CA ILE A 134 17.61 -7.92 -4.18
C ILE A 134 16.79 -6.89 -4.95
N GLU A 135 16.99 -6.83 -6.26
CA GLU A 135 16.24 -5.93 -7.12
C GLU A 135 14.82 -6.44 -7.34
N ALA A 136 13.85 -5.53 -7.26
CA ALA A 136 12.44 -5.79 -7.51
C ALA A 136 11.91 -4.82 -8.57
N TYR A 137 11.44 -5.36 -9.70
CA TYR A 137 11.01 -4.56 -10.83
C TYR A 137 9.54 -4.18 -10.68
N GLY A 138 9.26 -2.89 -10.68
CA GLY A 138 7.90 -2.37 -10.60
C GLY A 138 7.84 -0.90 -10.97
N ALA A 139 6.61 -0.40 -11.07
CA ALA A 139 6.30 0.99 -11.40
C ALA A 139 5.74 1.70 -10.16
N PRO A 140 6.59 2.31 -9.31
CA PRO A 140 6.15 3.05 -8.12
C PRO A 140 5.13 4.16 -8.40
N GLY A 141 5.15 4.72 -9.61
CA GLY A 141 4.21 5.75 -10.03
C GLY A 141 2.75 5.28 -10.07
N ASN A 142 2.48 3.97 -10.14
CA ASN A 142 1.13 3.41 -10.25
C ASN A 142 0.42 3.20 -8.91
N TRP A 143 0.98 3.72 -7.80
CA TRP A 143 0.35 3.68 -6.49
C TRP A 143 -1.14 4.12 -6.57
N PRO A 144 -2.08 3.42 -5.89
CA PRO A 144 -1.91 2.26 -4.99
C PRO A 144 -2.05 0.90 -5.69
N PHE A 145 -2.03 0.86 -7.02
CA PHE A 145 -2.17 -0.36 -7.81
C PHE A 145 -0.81 -0.85 -8.33
N ASP A 146 0.26 -0.47 -7.65
CA ASP A 146 1.62 -0.86 -7.95
C ASP A 146 1.85 -2.35 -7.65
N SER A 147 2.61 -2.98 -8.54
CA SER A 147 3.04 -4.37 -8.41
C SER A 147 4.51 -4.48 -8.73
N TYR A 148 5.19 -5.35 -7.99
CA TYR A 148 6.62 -5.59 -8.08
C TYR A 148 6.88 -7.06 -8.34
N THR A 149 7.85 -7.37 -9.17
CA THR A 149 8.24 -8.75 -9.49
C THR A 149 9.75 -8.86 -9.44
N THR A 150 10.27 -9.91 -8.82
CA THR A 150 11.69 -10.22 -8.86
C THR A 150 12.05 -10.92 -10.17
N GLU A 151 13.33 -10.92 -10.53
CA GLU A 151 13.84 -11.92 -11.46
C GLU A 151 13.74 -13.34 -10.86
N GLU A 152 14.10 -14.34 -11.66
CA GLU A 152 14.15 -15.73 -11.24
C GLU A 152 15.21 -15.92 -10.16
N LEU A 153 14.76 -16.06 -8.92
CA LEU A 153 15.62 -16.29 -7.77
C LEU A 153 16.08 -17.74 -7.75
N SER A 154 17.39 -17.94 -7.84
CA SER A 154 18.03 -19.24 -7.65
C SER A 154 19.26 -19.10 -6.76
N ALA A 155 19.70 -20.22 -6.19
CA ALA A 155 20.85 -20.22 -5.28
C ALA A 155 21.72 -21.45 -5.52
N ASP A 156 23.03 -21.23 -5.49
CA ASP A 156 24.03 -22.28 -5.47
C ASP A 156 24.72 -22.32 -4.11
N VAL A 157 25.05 -23.52 -3.65
CA VAL A 157 25.84 -23.71 -2.44
C VAL A 157 27.18 -24.31 -2.82
N PHE A 158 28.25 -23.65 -2.40
CA PHE A 158 29.62 -24.14 -2.53
C PHE A 158 30.03 -24.75 -1.20
N VAL A 159 30.43 -26.01 -1.23
CA VAL A 159 30.85 -26.78 -0.05
C VAL A 159 32.38 -26.85 -0.03
N GLY A 160 32.97 -26.44 1.09
CA GLY A 160 34.42 -26.43 1.33
C GLY A 160 35.10 -25.14 0.85
N THR A 161 36.42 -25.08 1.04
CA THR A 161 37.25 -23.89 0.77
C THR A 161 38.26 -24.12 -0.35
N GLY A 162 38.79 -23.03 -0.92
CA GLY A 162 39.85 -23.06 -1.93
C GLY A 162 39.42 -23.64 -3.29
N GLU A 163 40.39 -24.19 -4.03
CA GLU A 163 40.17 -24.74 -5.38
C GLU A 163 39.38 -26.06 -5.38
N THR A 164 39.27 -26.72 -4.23
CA THR A 164 38.54 -27.99 -4.06
C THR A 164 37.06 -27.84 -3.77
N ARG A 165 36.53 -26.59 -3.75
CA ARG A 165 35.12 -26.34 -3.45
C ARG A 165 34.19 -27.03 -4.46
N LYS A 166 33.17 -27.71 -3.94
CA LYS A 166 32.17 -28.40 -4.77
C LYS A 166 30.89 -27.57 -4.84
N ARG A 167 30.42 -27.30 -6.06
CA ARG A 167 29.11 -26.68 -6.28
C ARG A 167 28.01 -27.75 -6.14
N ILE A 168 27.03 -27.48 -5.29
CA ILE A 168 25.81 -28.26 -5.12
C ILE A 168 24.62 -27.33 -5.40
N PRO A 169 23.67 -27.71 -6.26
CA PRO A 169 22.46 -26.93 -6.46
C PRO A 169 21.65 -26.91 -5.16
N ALA A 170 21.12 -25.75 -4.80
CA ALA A 170 20.25 -25.62 -3.63
C ALA A 170 18.83 -25.26 -4.05
N ARG A 171 17.86 -25.80 -3.33
CA ARG A 171 16.46 -25.48 -3.52
C ARG A 171 16.14 -24.16 -2.83
N VAL A 172 15.60 -23.19 -3.56
CA VAL A 172 15.18 -21.90 -3.00
C VAL A 172 13.75 -22.01 -2.51
N GLU A 173 13.52 -21.65 -1.24
CA GLU A 173 12.17 -21.56 -0.67
C GLU A 173 11.94 -20.16 -0.12
N VAL A 174 10.90 -19.50 -0.63
CA VAL A 174 10.55 -18.14 -0.23
C VAL A 174 9.48 -18.17 0.86
N THR A 175 9.72 -17.47 1.96
CA THR A 175 8.83 -17.49 3.13
C THR A 175 8.67 -16.11 3.75
N GLY A 176 7.77 -16.00 4.73
CA GLY A 176 7.55 -14.77 5.48
C GLY A 176 6.38 -13.94 4.93
N ALA A 177 6.32 -12.69 5.37
CA ALA A 177 5.29 -11.75 5.01
C ALA A 177 5.89 -10.35 4.96
N LEU A 178 5.27 -9.49 4.17
CA LEU A 178 5.62 -8.08 4.03
C LEU A 178 4.44 -7.27 4.55
N ASP A 179 4.68 -6.34 5.47
CA ASP A 179 3.60 -5.54 6.02
C ASP A 179 2.99 -4.62 4.95
N GLY A 180 1.66 -4.69 4.79
CA GLY A 180 0.94 -3.96 3.75
C GLY A 180 1.11 -4.48 2.32
N TRP A 181 1.68 -5.68 2.12
CA TRP A 181 1.84 -6.31 0.81
C TRP A 181 1.41 -7.78 0.80
N ASP A 182 0.77 -8.18 -0.30
CA ASP A 182 0.53 -9.58 -0.64
C ASP A 182 1.66 -10.09 -1.53
N ALA A 183 2.39 -11.08 -1.03
CA ALA A 183 3.42 -11.79 -1.79
C ALA A 183 2.87 -13.11 -2.33
N SER A 184 3.21 -13.42 -3.58
CA SER A 184 2.88 -14.67 -4.25
C SER A 184 4.13 -15.22 -4.91
N VAL A 185 4.25 -16.54 -4.93
CA VAL A 185 5.44 -17.24 -5.37
C VAL A 185 5.08 -18.15 -6.54
N ALA A 186 5.76 -17.96 -7.67
CA ALA A 186 5.62 -18.81 -8.84
C ALA A 186 6.94 -19.54 -9.10
N ARG A 187 6.91 -20.87 -9.17
CA ARG A 187 8.08 -21.65 -9.60
C ARG A 187 8.11 -21.70 -11.13
N VAL A 188 9.26 -21.36 -11.71
CA VAL A 188 9.40 -21.20 -13.16
C VAL A 188 9.60 -22.54 -13.88
N HIS A 189 10.22 -23.50 -13.21
CA HIS A 189 10.44 -24.85 -13.73
C HIS A 189 9.60 -25.87 -12.96
N ASP A 190 8.98 -26.76 -13.71
CA ASP A 190 8.11 -27.84 -13.21
C ASP A 190 8.98 -29.06 -12.93
N ALA A 191 8.82 -29.67 -11.74
CA ALA A 191 9.68 -30.73 -11.22
C ALA A 191 9.64 -32.07 -11.98
N SER A 192 8.98 -32.07 -13.14
CA SER A 192 8.73 -33.19 -14.02
C SER A 192 9.60 -33.18 -15.29
N ARG A 193 10.46 -32.17 -15.51
CA ARG A 193 11.42 -32.18 -16.64
C ARG A 193 12.77 -32.79 -16.23
N THR A 194 13.19 -33.77 -17.02
CA THR A 194 14.38 -34.62 -16.83
C THR A 194 15.68 -33.84 -16.60
N ARG A 195 16.29 -34.10 -15.43
CA ARG A 195 17.67 -33.83 -14.98
C ARG A 195 18.72 -34.22 -16.03
N ASN A 196 18.84 -33.54 -17.17
CA ASN A 196 19.85 -33.85 -18.18
C ASN A 196 20.05 -32.68 -19.16
N GLN A 197 20.48 -31.51 -18.66
CA GLN A 197 21.29 -30.55 -19.41
C GLN A 197 21.84 -29.49 -18.45
N ARG A 198 23.16 -29.50 -18.24
CA ARG A 198 23.97 -28.38 -17.70
C ARG A 198 23.38 -27.60 -16.50
N GLY A 199 23.47 -28.16 -15.30
CA GLY A 199 23.26 -27.41 -14.05
C GLY A 199 21.81 -26.99 -13.76
N ASP A 200 20.86 -27.55 -14.49
CA ASP A 200 19.42 -27.33 -14.37
C ASP A 200 18.86 -28.11 -13.17
N ALA A 201 18.74 -27.42 -12.05
CA ALA A 201 17.99 -27.87 -10.89
C ALA A 201 16.94 -26.80 -10.59
N ASP A 202 15.79 -26.89 -11.26
CA ASP A 202 14.46 -27.00 -10.63
C ASP A 202 14.13 -26.12 -9.41
N ALA A 203 14.75 -24.93 -9.28
CA ALA A 203 14.71 -24.11 -8.06
C ALA A 203 14.63 -22.60 -8.32
N ALA A 204 14.41 -22.19 -9.58
CA ALA A 204 14.14 -20.79 -9.91
C ALA A 204 12.74 -20.39 -9.46
N VAL A 205 12.69 -19.40 -8.56
CA VAL A 205 11.46 -18.88 -7.96
C VAL A 205 11.28 -17.42 -8.31
N MET A 206 10.11 -17.07 -8.82
CA MET A 206 9.74 -15.67 -9.05
C MET A 206 8.77 -15.22 -7.96
N VAL A 207 9.09 -14.10 -7.31
CA VAL A 207 8.25 -13.50 -6.28
C VAL A 207 7.52 -12.32 -6.89
N LYS A 208 6.19 -12.36 -6.85
CA LYS A 208 5.32 -11.25 -7.24
C LYS A 208 4.68 -10.66 -6.00
N ILE A 209 4.86 -9.36 -5.82
CA ILE A 209 4.42 -8.58 -4.67
C ILE A 209 3.42 -7.53 -5.16
N GLN A 210 2.26 -7.46 -4.52
CA GLN A 210 1.23 -6.47 -4.81
C GLN A 210 0.74 -5.84 -3.51
N ARG A 211 0.20 -4.62 -3.56
CA ARG A 211 -0.37 -3.98 -2.35
C ARG A 211 -1.43 -4.87 -1.73
N ALA A 212 -1.37 -5.02 -0.41
CA ALA A 212 -2.40 -5.71 0.34
C ALA A 212 -3.76 -5.03 0.12
N ARG A 213 -4.83 -5.83 0.10
CA ARG A 213 -6.17 -5.29 -0.13
C ARG A 213 -6.69 -4.51 1.07
N GLY A 214 -6.29 -4.86 2.29
CA GLY A 214 -6.71 -4.19 3.53
C GLY A 214 -6.50 -2.67 3.50
N PRO A 215 -5.27 -2.18 3.28
CA PRO A 215 -4.96 -0.76 3.22
C PRO A 215 -5.75 0.04 2.16
N LEU A 216 -6.18 -0.56 1.06
CA LEU A 216 -6.90 0.16 -0.01
C LEU A 216 -8.20 0.86 0.46
N ILE A 217 -8.86 0.33 1.49
CA ILE A 217 -10.06 0.95 2.05
C ILE A 217 -9.70 2.23 2.83
N PHE A 218 -8.59 2.19 3.55
CA PHE A 218 -8.05 3.35 4.24
C PHE A 218 -7.65 4.44 3.23
N ASP A 219 -7.02 4.04 2.12
CA ASP A 219 -6.67 4.92 0.99
C ASP A 219 -7.90 5.61 0.41
N LEU A 220 -8.98 4.86 0.18
CA LEU A 220 -10.24 5.40 -0.32
C LEU A 220 -10.83 6.44 0.64
N GLY A 221 -10.75 6.17 1.96
CA GLY A 221 -11.19 7.10 2.99
C GLY A 221 -10.43 8.42 2.94
N ILE A 222 -9.09 8.38 2.87
CA ILE A 222 -8.26 9.58 2.75
C ILE A 222 -8.52 10.31 1.42
N CYS A 223 -8.65 9.58 0.30
CA CYS A 223 -9.00 10.16 -0.99
C CYS A 223 -10.34 10.92 -0.94
N LEU A 224 -11.35 10.37 -0.27
CA LEU A 224 -12.64 11.01 -0.08
C LEU A 224 -12.51 12.29 0.75
N VAL A 225 -11.72 12.26 1.82
CA VAL A 225 -11.43 13.46 2.62
C VAL A 225 -10.75 14.52 1.76
N LEU A 226 -9.70 14.16 1.00
CA LEU A 226 -8.96 15.06 0.12
C LEU A 226 -9.87 15.74 -0.91
N ILE A 227 -10.84 15.02 -1.48
CA ILE A 227 -11.82 15.57 -2.45
C ILE A 227 -12.91 16.39 -1.75
N SER A 228 -13.31 16.00 -0.54
CA SER A 228 -14.36 16.70 0.21
C SER A 228 -13.95 18.11 0.63
N LEU A 229 -12.69 18.33 1.01
CA LEU A 229 -12.17 19.63 1.45
C LEU A 229 -12.38 20.74 0.39
N PRO A 230 -11.88 20.60 -0.86
CA PRO A 230 -12.11 21.61 -1.90
C PRO A 230 -13.57 21.68 -2.32
N THR A 231 -14.31 20.56 -2.28
CA THR A 231 -15.73 20.56 -2.62
C THR A 231 -16.52 21.46 -1.65
N LEU A 232 -16.30 21.31 -0.34
CA LEU A 232 -16.90 22.16 0.68
C LEU A 232 -16.43 23.61 0.53
N ALA A 233 -15.15 23.82 0.25
CA ALA A 233 -14.56 25.12 0.02
C ALA A 233 -15.26 25.87 -1.14
N LEU A 234 -15.51 25.18 -2.26
CA LEU A 234 -16.23 25.71 -3.42
C LEU A 234 -17.72 25.93 -3.14
N VAL A 235 -18.39 25.01 -2.44
CA VAL A 235 -19.79 25.15 -2.03
C VAL A 235 -20.02 26.40 -1.18
N VAL A 236 -19.02 26.82 -0.39
CA VAL A 236 -19.04 28.06 0.38
C VAL A 236 -18.66 29.27 -0.48
N ALA A 237 -17.61 29.18 -1.29
CA ALA A 237 -17.07 30.29 -2.07
C ALA A 237 -18.02 30.75 -3.18
N VAL A 238 -18.63 29.81 -3.89
CA VAL A 238 -19.46 30.08 -5.09
C VAL A 238 -20.68 30.95 -4.75
N PRO A 239 -21.51 30.64 -3.73
CA PRO A 239 -22.60 31.52 -3.31
C PRO A 239 -22.17 32.89 -2.79
N MET A 240 -21.00 33.00 -2.16
CA MET A 240 -20.46 34.29 -1.73
C MET A 240 -20.06 35.16 -2.93
N ALA A 241 -19.37 34.57 -3.91
CA ALA A 241 -19.01 35.24 -5.16
C ALA A 241 -20.23 35.68 -5.98
N MET A 242 -21.32 34.90 -5.94
CA MET A 242 -22.60 35.26 -6.57
C MET A 242 -23.44 36.28 -5.78
N GLY A 243 -22.95 36.80 -4.65
CA GLY A 243 -23.71 37.75 -3.80
C GLY A 243 -24.93 37.15 -3.09
N ARG A 244 -25.07 35.81 -3.09
CA ARG A 244 -26.20 35.11 -2.44
C ARG A 244 -26.00 34.90 -0.95
N ARG A 245 -24.77 35.07 -0.45
CA ARG A 245 -24.39 34.93 0.96
C ARG A 245 -23.43 36.05 1.35
N LYS A 246 -23.54 36.51 2.60
CA LYS A 246 -22.65 37.55 3.16
C LYS A 246 -21.21 37.03 3.26
N PHE A 247 -20.27 37.89 2.91
CA PHE A 247 -18.86 37.68 3.20
C PHE A 247 -18.62 37.60 4.71
N LEU A 248 -17.74 36.69 5.12
CA LEU A 248 -17.35 36.51 6.52
C LEU A 248 -15.81 36.38 6.55
N PRO A 249 -15.08 37.37 7.10
CA PRO A 249 -13.62 37.36 7.18
C PRO A 249 -12.99 36.08 7.76
N PRO A 250 -13.59 35.39 8.76
CA PRO A 250 -13.02 34.16 9.32
C PRO A 250 -12.81 33.02 8.31
N PHE A 251 -13.50 33.01 7.17
CA PHE A 251 -13.31 31.96 6.17
C PHE A 251 -11.95 32.02 5.48
N ALA A 252 -11.28 33.18 5.45
CA ALA A 252 -9.95 33.31 4.88
C ALA A 252 -8.94 32.34 5.55
N THR A 253 -8.98 32.29 6.88
CA THR A 253 -8.13 31.39 7.68
C THR A 253 -8.48 29.93 7.44
N TRP A 254 -9.76 29.60 7.23
CA TRP A 254 -10.19 28.24 6.92
C TRP A 254 -9.72 27.75 5.54
N TYR A 255 -9.79 28.59 4.51
CA TYR A 255 -9.23 28.26 3.19
C TYR A 255 -7.70 28.07 3.26
N ALA A 256 -6.99 28.93 4.00
CA ALA A 256 -5.56 28.76 4.22
C ALA A 256 -5.24 27.44 4.93
N ALA A 257 -5.98 27.11 5.99
CA ALA A 257 -5.83 25.85 6.71
C ALA A 257 -6.03 24.62 5.79
N ASN A 258 -7.06 24.64 4.93
CA ASN A 258 -7.29 23.55 3.96
C ASN A 258 -6.10 23.40 2.98
N LEU A 259 -5.50 24.50 2.52
CA LEU A 259 -4.36 24.45 1.60
C LEU A 259 -3.13 23.81 2.26
N PHE A 260 -2.86 24.16 3.52
CA PHE A 260 -1.75 23.59 4.29
C PHE A 260 -2.00 22.14 4.73
N ALA A 261 -3.26 21.74 4.92
CA ALA A 261 -3.61 20.38 5.35
C ALA A 261 -3.38 19.30 4.28
N ILE A 262 -3.40 19.65 2.99
CA ILE A 262 -3.29 18.68 1.89
C ILE A 262 -1.95 17.95 1.89
N ILE A 263 -0.84 18.67 2.11
CA ILE A 263 0.50 18.08 2.01
C ILE A 263 0.70 16.99 3.08
N PRO A 264 0.42 17.23 4.38
CA PRO A 264 0.45 16.17 5.38
C PRO A 264 -0.54 15.03 5.10
N LEU A 265 -1.76 15.33 4.65
CA LEU A 265 -2.79 14.31 4.36
C LEU A 265 -2.37 13.35 3.24
N ARG A 266 -1.61 13.84 2.26
CA ARG A 266 -1.04 13.01 1.21
C ARG A 266 0.07 12.09 1.74
N ASN A 267 0.82 12.52 2.75
CA ASN A 267 1.95 11.74 3.29
C ASN A 267 1.55 10.68 4.31
N ILE A 268 0.34 10.73 4.86
CA ILE A 268 -0.18 9.67 5.75
C ILE A 268 -0.77 8.48 4.98
N LEU A 269 -0.78 8.55 3.64
CA LEU A 269 -1.18 7.42 2.82
C LEU A 269 -0.19 6.24 3.04
N PRO A 270 -0.68 5.00 3.13
CA PRO A 270 0.11 3.79 3.29
C PRO A 270 1.28 3.70 2.32
N GLY A 271 2.46 3.44 2.89
CA GLY A 271 3.71 3.35 2.14
C GLY A 271 4.18 4.67 1.52
N ALA A 272 3.60 5.81 1.93
CA ALA A 272 3.93 7.18 1.53
C ALA A 272 4.22 7.29 0.03
N PRO A 273 3.19 7.51 -0.82
CA PRO A 273 3.32 7.41 -2.26
C PRO A 273 4.55 8.17 -2.78
N PRO A 274 5.29 7.66 -3.76
CA PRO A 274 6.41 8.38 -4.33
C PRO A 274 5.96 9.73 -4.93
N PRO A 275 6.76 10.80 -4.82
CA PRO A 275 6.41 12.07 -5.45
C PRO A 275 6.17 11.90 -6.95
N GLY A 276 5.06 12.44 -7.45
CA GLY A 276 4.68 12.34 -8.87
C GLY A 276 3.95 11.04 -9.23
N SER A 277 3.59 10.22 -8.24
CA SER A 277 2.69 9.08 -8.41
C SER A 277 1.32 9.50 -8.94
N TRP A 278 0.56 8.52 -9.43
CA TRP A 278 -0.74 8.72 -10.05
C TRP A 278 -1.71 9.53 -9.18
N ILE A 279 -1.71 9.30 -7.85
CA ILE A 279 -2.56 10.06 -6.92
C ILE A 279 -2.22 11.56 -6.89
N ASP A 280 -0.94 11.92 -6.99
CA ASP A 280 -0.53 13.32 -7.00
C ASP A 280 -1.11 14.04 -8.23
N GLN A 281 -1.09 13.35 -9.38
CA GLN A 281 -1.57 13.88 -10.66
C GLN A 281 -3.10 13.89 -10.76
N ALA A 282 -3.76 12.80 -10.33
CA ALA A 282 -5.19 12.60 -10.50
C ALA A 282 -6.03 13.27 -9.41
N ILE A 283 -5.49 13.40 -8.18
CA ILE A 283 -6.25 13.91 -7.03
C ILE A 283 -5.60 15.17 -6.46
N VAL A 284 -4.36 15.07 -5.97
CA VAL A 284 -3.75 16.14 -5.16
C VAL A 284 -3.64 17.44 -5.94
N GLN A 285 -3.17 17.39 -7.20
CA GLN A 285 -3.08 18.55 -8.07
C GLN A 285 -4.44 19.23 -8.28
N TRP A 286 -5.49 18.45 -8.55
CA TRP A 286 -6.84 18.98 -8.76
C TRP A 286 -7.45 19.55 -7.49
N VAL A 287 -7.17 18.93 -6.35
CA VAL A 287 -7.57 19.42 -5.03
C VAL A 287 -6.92 20.78 -4.75
N LEU A 288 -5.63 20.95 -5.04
CA LEU A 288 -4.92 22.22 -4.89
C LEU A 288 -5.46 23.30 -5.84
N ILE A 289 -5.68 22.96 -7.12
CA ILE A 289 -6.28 23.88 -8.10
C ILE A 289 -7.68 24.33 -7.64
N ALA A 290 -8.50 23.39 -7.18
CA ALA A 290 -9.85 23.69 -6.71
C ALA A 290 -9.86 24.58 -5.46
N LEU A 291 -8.94 24.36 -4.52
CA LEU A 291 -8.77 25.26 -3.36
C LEU A 291 -8.27 26.64 -3.77
N ALA A 292 -7.30 26.72 -4.67
CA ALA A 292 -6.81 28.00 -5.19
C ALA A 292 -7.94 28.77 -5.89
N ALA A 293 -8.75 28.08 -6.69
CA ALA A 293 -9.94 28.66 -7.31
C ALA A 293 -10.98 29.13 -6.28
N ALA A 294 -11.24 28.32 -5.25
CA ALA A 294 -12.15 28.70 -4.16
C ALA A 294 -11.66 29.94 -3.40
N MET A 295 -10.35 30.02 -3.13
CA MET A 295 -9.73 31.19 -2.54
C MET A 295 -9.86 32.42 -3.45
N GLY A 296 -9.59 32.27 -4.75
CA GLY A 296 -9.77 33.35 -5.72
C GLY A 296 -11.22 33.86 -5.78
N LEU A 297 -12.20 32.95 -5.76
CA LEU A 297 -13.63 33.30 -5.69
C LEU A 297 -13.97 34.04 -4.38
N PHE A 298 -13.38 33.62 -3.27
CA PHE A 298 -13.56 34.28 -1.98
C PHE A 298 -13.00 35.71 -1.98
N ILE A 299 -11.80 35.91 -2.52
CA ILE A 299 -11.20 37.26 -2.66
C ILE A 299 -12.02 38.12 -3.65
N TYR A 300 -12.48 37.54 -4.76
CA TYR A 300 -13.38 38.23 -5.69
C TYR A 300 -14.68 38.69 -5.00
N ALA A 301 -15.29 37.82 -4.19
CA ALA A 301 -16.47 38.16 -3.41
C ALA A 301 -16.21 39.30 -2.42
N TRP A 302 -15.03 39.31 -1.78
CA TRP A 302 -14.60 40.36 -0.87
C TRP A 302 -14.48 41.71 -1.56
N VAL A 303 -13.75 41.77 -2.68
CA VAL A 303 -13.57 43.02 -3.45
C VAL A 303 -14.94 43.55 -3.90
N ARG A 304 -15.78 42.69 -4.48
CA ARG A 304 -17.10 43.09 -4.97
C ARG A 304 -18.04 43.59 -3.86
N GLN A 305 -17.99 43.01 -2.66
CA GLN A 305 -18.84 43.42 -1.53
C GLN A 305 -18.25 44.58 -0.71
N GLY A 306 -16.98 44.95 -0.95
CA GLY A 306 -16.35 46.12 -0.33
C GLY A 306 -16.65 47.43 -1.06
N ASP A 307 -17.11 47.35 -2.31
CA ASP A 307 -17.46 48.50 -3.16
C ASP A 307 -18.94 48.95 -3.01
N ASP A 308 -19.76 48.24 -2.20
CA ASP A 308 -21.14 48.58 -1.83
C ASP A 308 -21.23 49.10 -0.38
#